data_AF-A0A428DJM5-F1
#
_entry.id   AF-A0A428DJM5-F1
#
_cell.length_a   1.000
_cell.length_b   1.000
_cell.length_c   1.000
_cell.angle_alpha   90.00
_cell.angle_beta   90.00
_cell.angle_gamma   90.00
#
_symmetry.space_group_name_H-M   'P 1'
#
loop_
_entity.id
_entity.type
_entity.pdbx_description
1 polymer ?
#
loop_
_entity_poly.entity_id
_entity_poly.type
_entity_poly.pdbx_seq_one_letter_code
_entity_poly.pdbx_strand_id
1 'polypeptide(L)'
;MKKLVYASLAFLSVFTLAACSGHKEEAKVPEVKVEQKQAKFDEKLFKEAGLLPFKSEKQLELGELDSKNRATGAHIQLKDSDEPTEKREPKISYNPVGWHNYIFYYGDGSKKAWLMNRGHLIGYQFSGLNDEKKNLVPMTNWLNAGTYYGTDDTNQESILYYENRLDSWLANHPNYYLDYKVTPIYQKDELIPRKIELQYVGIDENGKLLEIKLGSSREKDDKYSVTHVILDNVSANAEINYLDGTAKNTVENEEEKSKKEAEEKAKKEAEEQAKKEAEEKAEAEKKAKEEEEKARQAEQEKEESQESNTQAANSGGYFRDSRGRWHRPNGKFASKKEIIAAGLTW
;
A
#
# COMPACT_ATOMS: atom_id res chain seq x y z
N MET A 1 -37.44 -20.73 60.16
CA MET A 1 -38.45 -20.05 61.00
C MET A 1 -39.47 -19.36 60.10
N LYS A 2 -40.77 -19.65 60.31
CA LYS A 2 -42.01 -19.02 59.79
C LYS A 2 -42.14 -18.90 58.24
N LYS A 3 -42.79 -19.83 57.52
CA LYS A 3 -44.25 -20.04 57.31
C LYS A 3 -45.04 -18.77 56.94
N LEU A 4 -45.65 -18.76 55.74
CA LEU A 4 -47.09 -18.55 55.55
C LEU A 4 -47.54 -18.91 54.12
N VAL A 5 -48.41 -19.93 54.07
CA VAL A 5 -49.31 -20.35 52.98
C VAL A 5 -50.60 -19.54 53.12
N TYR A 6 -51.31 -19.20 52.02
CA TYR A 6 -52.79 -19.18 51.84
C TYR A 6 -53.04 -18.77 50.37
N ALA A 7 -53.60 -19.56 49.44
CA ALA A 7 -54.84 -20.35 49.38
C ALA A 7 -56.14 -19.50 49.34
N SER A 8 -56.62 -19.32 48.09
CA SER A 8 -57.98 -19.12 47.56
C SER A 8 -59.11 -18.53 48.42
N LEU A 9 -59.82 -17.54 47.86
CA LEU A 9 -61.27 -17.40 48.04
C LEU A 9 -61.92 -16.77 46.81
N ALA A 10 -62.74 -17.56 46.11
CA ALA A 10 -63.71 -17.12 45.13
C ALA A 10 -64.93 -16.57 45.87
N PHE A 11 -65.39 -15.38 45.47
CA PHE A 11 -66.71 -14.87 45.82
C PHE A 11 -67.50 -14.63 44.55
N LEU A 12 -68.51 -15.49 44.35
CA LEU A 12 -69.69 -15.22 43.55
C LEU A 12 -70.44 -14.05 44.19
N SER A 13 -70.69 -12.98 43.45
CA SER A 13 -71.75 -12.03 43.78
C SER A 13 -72.66 -11.87 42.57
N VAL A 14 -73.89 -12.33 42.75
CA VAL A 14 -75.02 -12.13 41.84
C VAL A 14 -75.58 -10.76 42.15
N PHE A 15 -75.52 -9.83 41.19
CA PHE A 15 -76.33 -8.62 41.19
C PHE A 15 -77.19 -8.63 39.93
N THR A 16 -78.47 -8.93 40.11
CA THR A 16 -79.52 -8.56 39.16
C THR A 16 -79.92 -7.11 39.45
N LEU A 17 -79.78 -6.22 38.47
CA LEU A 17 -80.55 -4.98 38.42
C LEU A 17 -80.86 -4.58 36.97
N ALA A 18 -82.17 -4.58 36.72
CA ALA A 18 -82.99 -3.85 35.76
C ALA A 18 -82.34 -3.00 34.65
N ALA A 19 -82.91 -3.20 33.47
CA ALA A 19 -82.74 -2.41 32.26
C ALA A 19 -83.02 -0.91 32.46
N CYS A 20 -82.09 -0.09 31.98
CA CYS A 20 -82.40 1.23 31.43
C CYS A 20 -81.70 1.34 30.06
N SER A 21 -82.55 1.49 29.05
CA SER A 21 -82.24 1.70 27.65
C SER A 21 -81.33 2.92 27.46
N GLY A 22 -80.20 2.71 26.79
CA GLY A 22 -79.37 3.75 26.21
C GLY A 22 -78.44 3.12 25.18
N HIS A 23 -78.88 3.07 23.92
CA HIS A 23 -78.01 2.71 22.81
C HIS A 23 -76.85 3.71 22.76
N LYS A 24 -75.63 3.24 23.07
CA LYS A 24 -74.40 3.88 22.63
C LYS A 24 -74.05 3.21 21.30
N GLU A 25 -74.40 3.87 20.20
CA GLU A 25 -73.81 3.55 18.91
C GLU A 25 -72.30 3.82 19.02
N GLU A 26 -71.49 2.77 19.00
CA GLU A 26 -70.10 2.90 18.58
C GLU A 26 -70.10 3.34 17.13
N ALA A 27 -69.88 4.64 16.91
CA ALA A 27 -69.61 5.17 15.60
C ALA A 27 -68.32 4.50 15.07
N LYS A 28 -68.49 3.46 14.24
CA LYS A 28 -67.45 2.98 13.35
C LYS A 28 -67.06 4.15 12.46
N VAL A 29 -65.93 4.79 12.80
CA VAL A 29 -65.24 5.69 11.88
C VAL A 29 -64.92 4.84 10.65
N PRO A 30 -65.44 5.19 9.46
CA PRO A 30 -65.06 4.48 8.25
C PRO A 30 -63.57 4.72 8.05
N GLU A 31 -62.78 3.66 8.17
CA GLU A 31 -61.39 3.65 7.75
C GLU A 31 -61.40 3.90 6.24
N VAL A 32 -61.18 5.15 5.87
CA VAL A 32 -61.00 5.55 4.48
C VAL A 32 -59.75 4.82 4.02
N LYS A 33 -59.92 3.69 3.34
CA LYS A 33 -58.90 3.15 2.45
C LYS A 33 -58.66 4.22 1.40
N VAL A 34 -57.69 5.09 1.69
CA VAL A 34 -57.07 5.93 0.67
C VAL A 34 -56.35 4.96 -0.24
N GLU A 35 -57.07 4.49 -1.25
CA GLU A 35 -56.47 3.87 -2.42
C GLU A 35 -55.56 4.96 -3.00
N GLN A 36 -54.27 4.89 -2.65
CA GLN A 36 -53.25 5.76 -3.22
C GLN A 36 -53.33 5.55 -4.73
N LYS A 37 -53.96 6.51 -5.42
CA LYS A 37 -53.80 6.67 -6.86
C LYS A 37 -52.31 6.61 -7.09
N GLN A 38 -51.84 5.53 -7.70
CA GLN A 38 -50.45 5.38 -8.12
C GLN A 38 -50.13 6.63 -8.92
N ALA A 39 -49.38 7.56 -8.30
CA ALA A 39 -48.96 8.75 -8.98
C ALA A 39 -48.19 8.25 -10.20
N LYS A 40 -48.58 8.69 -11.39
CA LYS A 40 -47.73 8.52 -12.56
C LYS A 40 -46.51 9.37 -12.29
N PHE A 41 -45.54 8.81 -11.58
CA PHE A 41 -44.22 9.38 -11.39
C PHE A 41 -43.63 9.63 -12.78
N ASP A 42 -42.66 10.55 -12.89
CA ASP A 42 -42.07 10.86 -14.18
C ASP A 42 -41.17 9.71 -14.64
N GLU A 43 -41.78 8.63 -15.14
CA GLU A 43 -41.09 7.42 -15.63
C GLU A 43 -40.03 7.77 -16.68
N LYS A 44 -40.26 8.84 -17.45
CA LYS A 44 -39.31 9.35 -18.43
C LYS A 44 -38.08 9.93 -17.74
N LEU A 45 -38.26 10.78 -16.72
CA LEU A 45 -37.15 11.32 -15.91
C LEU A 45 -36.30 10.19 -15.32
N PHE A 46 -36.92 9.22 -14.64
CA PHE A 46 -36.20 8.12 -14.01
C PHE A 46 -35.40 7.30 -15.03
N LYS A 47 -36.01 7.00 -16.19
CA LYS A 47 -35.33 6.29 -17.27
C LYS A 47 -34.15 7.09 -17.84
N GLU A 48 -34.32 8.39 -18.06
CA GLU A 48 -33.26 9.23 -18.61
C GLU A 48 -32.11 9.46 -17.61
N ALA A 49 -32.43 9.47 -16.30
CA ALA A 49 -31.46 9.56 -15.20
C ALA A 49 -30.82 8.20 -14.85
N GLY A 50 -31.22 7.10 -15.51
CA GLY A 50 -30.66 5.77 -15.27
C GLY A 50 -31.02 5.17 -13.92
N LEU A 51 -32.21 5.49 -13.38
CA LEU A 51 -32.75 5.04 -12.09
C LEU A 51 -33.76 3.90 -12.27
N LEU A 52 -34.07 3.18 -11.18
CA LEU A 52 -35.18 2.22 -11.19
C LEU A 52 -36.52 2.96 -11.21
N PRO A 53 -37.55 2.46 -11.92
CA PRO A 53 -38.87 3.06 -11.88
C PRO A 53 -39.38 3.11 -10.44
N PHE A 54 -39.85 4.27 -9.98
CA PHE A 54 -40.31 4.40 -8.60
C PHE A 54 -41.64 3.68 -8.38
N LYS A 55 -41.61 2.61 -7.57
CA LYS A 55 -42.77 1.79 -7.22
C LYS A 55 -43.18 1.89 -5.74
N SER A 56 -42.44 2.69 -4.96
CA SER A 56 -42.63 2.82 -3.51
C SER A 56 -42.51 1.49 -2.76
N GLU A 57 -41.70 0.57 -3.27
CA GLU A 57 -41.38 -0.73 -2.67
C GLU A 57 -39.91 -1.05 -2.90
N LYS A 58 -39.34 -1.95 -2.09
CA LYS A 58 -37.98 -2.44 -2.29
C LYS A 58 -37.85 -3.08 -3.67
N GLN A 59 -36.88 -2.64 -4.44
CA GLN A 59 -36.52 -3.23 -5.73
C GLN A 59 -35.04 -3.58 -5.72
N LEU A 60 -34.68 -4.74 -6.25
CA LEU A 60 -33.30 -5.17 -6.44
C LEU A 60 -33.18 -5.85 -7.81
N GLU A 61 -32.47 -5.20 -8.71
CA GLU A 61 -32.16 -5.71 -10.05
C GLU A 61 -30.69 -6.08 -10.13
N LEU A 62 -30.41 -7.31 -10.57
CA LEU A 62 -29.07 -7.83 -10.76
C LEU A 62 -28.84 -8.07 -12.24
N GLY A 63 -27.77 -7.51 -12.79
CA GLY A 63 -27.38 -7.75 -14.17
C GLY A 63 -27.08 -9.23 -14.42
N GLU A 64 -27.45 -9.72 -15.60
CA GLU A 64 -27.05 -11.06 -16.02
C GLU A 64 -25.53 -11.15 -16.11
N LEU A 65 -24.98 -12.31 -15.75
CA LEU A 65 -23.56 -12.54 -15.96
C LEU A 65 -23.25 -12.44 -17.46
N ASP A 66 -22.14 -11.80 -17.81
CA ASP A 66 -21.75 -11.70 -19.21
C ASP A 66 -21.18 -13.02 -19.77
N SER A 67 -20.76 -13.00 -21.04
CA SER A 67 -20.18 -14.18 -21.71
C SER A 67 -18.92 -14.77 -21.05
N LYS A 68 -18.29 -14.04 -20.12
CA LYS A 68 -17.14 -14.49 -19.31
C LYS A 68 -17.55 -14.85 -17.88
N ASN A 69 -18.83 -14.93 -17.59
CA ASN A 69 -19.41 -15.11 -16.26
C ASN A 69 -19.05 -13.98 -15.27
N ARG A 70 -18.80 -12.75 -15.75
CA ARG A 70 -18.56 -11.58 -14.91
C ARG A 70 -19.89 -10.95 -14.48
N ALA A 71 -19.98 -10.51 -13.23
CA ALA A 71 -21.09 -9.68 -12.78
C ALA A 71 -21.07 -8.34 -13.53
N THR A 72 -22.22 -7.83 -13.95
CA THR A 72 -22.30 -6.63 -14.81
C THR A 72 -22.87 -5.40 -14.11
N GLY A 73 -23.41 -5.58 -12.91
CA GLY A 73 -23.97 -4.49 -12.11
C GLY A 73 -25.11 -4.96 -11.22
N ALA A 74 -25.38 -4.20 -10.17
CA ALA A 74 -26.50 -4.40 -9.27
C ALA A 74 -27.12 -3.05 -8.94
N HIS A 75 -28.44 -2.99 -8.85
CA HIS A 75 -29.22 -1.77 -8.70
C HIS A 75 -30.32 -2.00 -7.68
N ILE A 76 -30.35 -1.21 -6.62
CA ILE A 76 -31.33 -1.31 -5.55
C ILE A 76 -32.08 0.01 -5.37
N GLN A 77 -33.36 -0.07 -5.05
CA GLN A 77 -34.15 1.05 -4.55
C GLN A 77 -34.85 0.60 -3.27
N LEU A 78 -34.57 1.27 -2.15
CA LEU A 78 -35.03 0.83 -0.81
C LEU A 78 -35.18 2.00 0.15
N LYS A 79 -35.96 1.83 1.23
CA LYS A 79 -35.94 2.71 2.41
C LYS A 79 -35.31 2.00 3.62
N ASP A 80 -35.09 2.72 4.71
CA ASP A 80 -34.50 2.22 5.96
C ASP A 80 -35.15 0.93 6.47
N SER A 81 -36.49 0.86 6.47
CA SER A 81 -37.21 -0.33 6.96
C SER A 81 -37.10 -1.56 6.05
N ASP A 82 -36.51 -1.43 4.86
CA ASP A 82 -36.34 -2.52 3.89
C ASP A 82 -34.98 -3.23 4.04
N GLU A 83 -34.11 -2.72 4.93
CA GLU A 83 -32.84 -3.33 5.27
C GLU A 83 -33.03 -4.71 5.93
N PRO A 84 -32.13 -5.67 5.68
CA PRO A 84 -32.28 -7.02 6.18
C PRO A 84 -32.09 -7.06 7.70
N THR A 85 -33.04 -7.70 8.39
CA THR A 85 -32.96 -7.96 9.82
C THR A 85 -32.19 -9.24 10.15
N GLU A 86 -32.06 -10.14 9.17
CA GLU A 86 -31.32 -11.39 9.31
C GLU A 86 -29.82 -11.14 9.41
N LYS A 87 -29.16 -11.94 10.25
CA LYS A 87 -27.71 -11.84 10.40
C LYS A 87 -27.02 -12.37 9.15
N ARG A 88 -26.09 -11.58 8.60
CA ARG A 88 -25.23 -11.98 7.50
C ARG A 88 -24.53 -13.31 7.79
N GLU A 89 -24.43 -14.17 6.77
CA GLU A 89 -23.66 -15.39 6.89
C GLU A 89 -22.18 -15.07 7.18
N PRO A 90 -21.53 -15.83 8.07
CA PRO A 90 -20.16 -15.54 8.49
C PRO A 90 -19.14 -15.74 7.36
N LYS A 91 -19.52 -16.40 6.26
CA LYS A 91 -18.64 -16.74 5.16
C LYS A 91 -19.38 -16.78 3.83
N ILE A 92 -18.84 -16.05 2.85
CA ILE A 92 -19.18 -16.20 1.43
C ILE A 92 -18.45 -17.44 0.89
N SER A 93 -19.13 -18.34 0.22
CA SER A 93 -18.57 -19.55 -0.38
C SER A 93 -18.32 -19.42 -1.89
N TYR A 94 -19.07 -18.58 -2.60
CA TYR A 94 -18.97 -18.39 -4.03
C TYR A 94 -17.66 -17.67 -4.42
N ASN A 95 -16.95 -18.21 -5.41
CA ASN A 95 -15.78 -17.57 -5.99
C ASN A 95 -16.17 -16.96 -7.35
N PRO A 96 -16.20 -15.62 -7.48
CA PRO A 96 -16.43 -15.00 -8.77
C PRO A 96 -15.27 -15.28 -9.74
N VAL A 97 -15.47 -15.03 -11.02
CA VAL A 97 -14.42 -15.24 -12.02
C VAL A 97 -13.17 -14.41 -11.74
N GLY A 98 -12.01 -14.97 -12.07
CA GLY A 98 -10.70 -14.40 -11.73
C GLY A 98 -10.31 -14.53 -10.26
N TRP A 99 -11.13 -15.13 -9.39
CA TRP A 99 -10.82 -15.24 -7.97
C TRP A 99 -9.51 -15.99 -7.68
N HIS A 100 -8.54 -15.23 -7.20
CA HIS A 100 -7.35 -15.71 -6.49
C HIS A 100 -7.20 -14.88 -5.22
N ASN A 101 -6.75 -15.49 -4.13
CA ASN A 101 -6.50 -14.73 -2.91
C ASN A 101 -5.14 -15.07 -2.33
N TYR A 102 -4.41 -14.03 -1.96
CA TYR A 102 -3.04 -14.10 -1.48
C TYR A 102 -2.94 -13.40 -0.12
N ILE A 103 -2.05 -13.88 0.74
CA ILE A 103 -1.66 -13.18 1.96
C ILE A 103 -0.38 -12.40 1.65
N PHE A 104 -0.48 -11.06 1.57
CA PHE A 104 0.63 -10.18 1.22
C PHE A 104 1.11 -9.37 2.42
N TYR A 105 2.40 -9.05 2.40
CA TYR A 105 2.97 -8.08 3.32
C TYR A 105 2.44 -6.68 3.00
N TYR A 106 2.40 -5.80 3.98
CA TYR A 106 2.05 -4.39 3.81
C TYR A 106 2.80 -3.52 4.81
N GLY A 107 2.75 -2.19 4.62
CA GLY A 107 3.47 -1.25 5.47
C GLY A 107 4.99 -1.39 5.29
N ASP A 108 5.69 -1.63 6.40
CA ASP A 108 7.15 -1.83 6.45
C ASP A 108 7.59 -3.27 6.15
N GLY A 109 6.64 -4.19 5.93
CA GLY A 109 6.93 -5.61 5.74
C GLY A 109 6.83 -6.45 7.01
N SER A 110 6.42 -5.87 8.15
CA SER A 110 6.23 -6.59 9.41
C SER A 110 4.89 -7.31 9.52
N LYS A 111 3.87 -6.89 8.75
CA LYS A 111 2.50 -7.39 8.83
C LYS A 111 2.02 -8.01 7.52
N LYS A 112 1.02 -8.89 7.62
CA LYS A 112 0.38 -9.58 6.51
C LYS A 112 -1.13 -9.45 6.54
N ALA A 113 -1.75 -9.39 5.37
CA ALA A 113 -3.20 -9.45 5.22
C ALA A 113 -3.60 -10.11 3.91
N TRP A 114 -4.83 -10.62 3.84
CA TRP A 114 -5.41 -11.06 2.57
C TRP A 114 -5.52 -9.88 1.61
N LEU A 115 -5.20 -10.09 0.33
CA LEU A 115 -5.29 -9.05 -0.68
C LEU A 115 -6.73 -8.79 -1.10
N MET A 116 -7.48 -9.87 -1.36
CA MET A 116 -8.79 -9.81 -2.01
C MET A 116 -9.91 -10.21 -1.05
N ASN A 117 -11.06 -9.57 -1.23
CA ASN A 117 -12.37 -9.95 -0.73
C ASN A 117 -13.28 -10.34 -1.89
N ARG A 118 -14.24 -11.23 -1.60
CA ARG A 118 -15.42 -11.43 -2.45
C ARG A 118 -16.35 -10.24 -2.19
N GLY A 119 -16.04 -9.13 -2.84
CA GLY A 119 -16.68 -7.85 -2.61
C GLY A 119 -18.09 -7.84 -3.17
N HIS A 120 -19.02 -7.30 -2.39
CA HIS A 120 -20.39 -7.09 -2.85
C HIS A 120 -20.44 -5.89 -3.79
N LEU A 121 -21.30 -5.93 -4.82
CA LEU A 121 -21.65 -4.73 -5.57
C LEU A 121 -22.61 -3.88 -4.72
N ILE A 122 -23.74 -4.44 -4.29
CA ILE A 122 -24.60 -3.83 -3.28
C ILE A 122 -24.34 -4.52 -1.94
N GLY A 123 -23.86 -3.75 -0.96
CA GLY A 123 -23.58 -4.22 0.40
C GLY A 123 -24.70 -5.03 1.03
N TYR A 124 -24.33 -5.95 1.93
CA TYR A 124 -25.29 -6.82 2.62
C TYR A 124 -26.36 -6.01 3.35
N GLN A 125 -25.99 -4.91 4.00
CA GLN A 125 -26.91 -4.05 4.77
C GLN A 125 -28.05 -3.48 3.92
N PHE A 126 -27.89 -3.41 2.60
CA PHE A 126 -28.98 -3.02 1.70
C PHE A 126 -29.65 -4.22 1.04
N SER A 127 -28.85 -5.13 0.48
CA SER A 127 -29.35 -6.21 -0.36
C SER A 127 -29.87 -7.43 0.40
N GLY A 128 -29.26 -7.77 1.55
CA GLY A 128 -29.46 -9.04 2.25
C GLY A 128 -28.88 -10.27 1.53
N LEU A 129 -28.10 -10.08 0.46
CA LEU A 129 -27.54 -11.17 -0.33
C LEU A 129 -26.22 -11.68 0.28
N ASN A 130 -26.01 -13.00 0.32
CA ASN A 130 -24.76 -13.61 0.81
C ASN A 130 -23.88 -14.13 -0.35
N ASP A 131 -24.32 -15.19 -1.04
CA ASP A 131 -23.55 -15.93 -2.06
C ASP A 131 -24.08 -15.71 -3.50
N GLU A 132 -24.71 -14.56 -3.75
CA GLU A 132 -25.28 -14.24 -5.05
C GLU A 132 -24.19 -13.84 -6.05
N LYS A 133 -23.93 -14.72 -7.02
CA LYS A 133 -22.89 -14.57 -8.04
C LYS A 133 -22.98 -13.27 -8.87
N LYS A 134 -24.19 -12.75 -9.09
CA LYS A 134 -24.40 -11.49 -9.83
C LYS A 134 -24.09 -10.25 -9.00
N ASN A 135 -23.92 -10.41 -7.68
CA ASN A 135 -23.60 -9.33 -6.74
C ASN A 135 -22.16 -9.44 -6.20
N LEU A 136 -21.31 -10.31 -6.74
CA LEU A 136 -19.96 -10.56 -6.23
C LEU A 136 -18.89 -10.38 -7.31
N VAL A 137 -17.84 -9.63 -6.97
CA VAL A 137 -16.62 -9.49 -7.78
C VAL A 137 -15.37 -9.56 -6.89
N PRO A 138 -14.20 -9.95 -7.41
CA PRO A 138 -12.95 -9.81 -6.67
C PRO A 138 -12.63 -8.32 -6.47
N MET A 139 -12.55 -7.89 -5.21
CA MET A 139 -12.15 -6.53 -4.84
C MET A 139 -10.96 -6.59 -3.88
N THR A 140 -10.03 -5.66 -4.00
CA THR A 140 -8.98 -5.53 -2.97
C THR A 140 -9.60 -5.19 -1.62
N ASN A 141 -8.94 -5.55 -0.51
CA ASN A 141 -9.36 -5.10 0.81
C ASN A 141 -9.36 -3.57 0.92
N TRP A 142 -8.44 -2.90 0.20
CA TRP A 142 -8.39 -1.44 0.12
C TRP A 142 -9.69 -0.85 -0.47
N LEU A 143 -10.13 -1.35 -1.63
CA LEU A 143 -11.39 -0.94 -2.24
C LEU A 143 -12.62 -1.35 -1.40
N ASN A 144 -12.63 -2.58 -0.88
CA ASN A 144 -13.81 -3.10 -0.19
C ASN A 144 -14.01 -2.48 1.20
N ALA A 145 -12.93 -2.33 1.97
CA ALA A 145 -12.97 -2.04 3.41
C ALA A 145 -12.09 -0.85 3.83
N GLY A 146 -11.41 -0.18 2.90
CA GLY A 146 -10.61 1.02 3.18
C GLY A 146 -9.25 0.78 3.80
N THR A 147 -8.87 -0.47 4.04
CA THR A 147 -7.63 -0.83 4.72
C THR A 147 -7.15 -2.21 4.28
N TYR A 148 -5.89 -2.55 4.57
CA TYR A 148 -5.35 -3.89 4.34
C TYR A 148 -6.01 -4.95 5.24
N TYR A 149 -6.33 -4.57 6.49
CA TYR A 149 -6.90 -5.48 7.50
C TYR A 149 -7.91 -4.76 8.38
N GLY A 150 -9.05 -5.40 8.64
CA GLY A 150 -10.17 -4.81 9.36
C GLY A 150 -11.01 -3.93 8.44
N THR A 151 -11.47 -2.79 8.96
CA THR A 151 -12.34 -1.84 8.27
C THR A 151 -11.90 -0.41 8.59
N ASP A 152 -11.94 0.48 7.61
CA ASP A 152 -11.74 1.91 7.73
C ASP A 152 -12.79 2.62 6.87
N ASP A 153 -13.83 3.17 7.53
CA ASP A 153 -14.92 3.89 6.88
C ASP A 153 -14.63 5.38 6.65
N THR A 154 -13.40 5.83 6.91
CA THR A 154 -12.93 7.19 6.62
C THR A 154 -12.23 7.29 5.27
N ASN A 155 -11.82 6.15 4.70
CA ASN A 155 -11.13 6.09 3.42
C ASN A 155 -12.10 6.26 2.23
N GLN A 156 -12.08 7.44 1.61
CA GLN A 156 -12.88 7.79 0.44
C GLN A 156 -12.57 6.96 -0.83
N GLU A 157 -11.53 6.14 -0.82
CA GLU A 157 -11.22 5.20 -1.91
C GLU A 157 -11.97 3.88 -1.78
N SER A 158 -12.69 3.67 -0.68
CA SER A 158 -13.40 2.43 -0.38
C SER A 158 -14.91 2.54 -0.57
N ILE A 159 -15.55 1.44 -0.94
CA ILE A 159 -17.02 1.34 -1.03
C ILE A 159 -17.63 1.53 0.37
N LEU A 160 -17.00 0.98 1.41
CA LEU A 160 -17.47 1.07 2.80
C LEU A 160 -17.71 2.52 3.26
N TYR A 161 -16.85 3.46 2.85
CA TYR A 161 -17.04 4.89 3.15
C TYR A 161 -18.39 5.41 2.68
N TYR A 162 -18.80 5.05 1.45
CA TYR A 162 -20.04 5.53 0.84
C TYR A 162 -21.24 4.76 1.39
N GLU A 163 -21.16 3.43 1.46
CA GLU A 163 -22.28 2.61 1.93
C GLU A 163 -22.66 2.94 3.38
N ASN A 164 -21.71 3.11 4.29
CA ASN A 164 -22.02 3.50 5.68
C ASN A 164 -22.69 4.89 5.77
N ARG A 165 -22.37 5.80 4.85
CA ARG A 165 -22.98 7.15 4.84
C ARG A 165 -24.34 7.17 4.17
N LEU A 166 -24.54 6.33 3.16
CA LEU A 166 -25.85 6.11 2.54
C LEU A 166 -26.82 5.44 3.51
N ASP A 167 -26.35 4.46 4.28
CA ASP A 167 -27.06 3.83 5.39
C ASP A 167 -27.45 4.87 6.45
N SER A 168 -26.49 5.68 6.90
CA SER A 168 -26.79 6.79 7.82
C SER A 168 -27.78 7.80 7.23
N TRP A 169 -27.73 8.06 5.91
CA TRP A 169 -28.70 8.93 5.26
C TRP A 169 -30.11 8.33 5.28
N LEU A 170 -30.26 7.02 5.01
CA LEU A 170 -31.54 6.31 5.11
C LEU A 170 -32.10 6.37 6.53
N ALA A 171 -31.28 6.08 7.54
CA ALA A 171 -31.68 6.11 8.95
C ALA A 171 -32.18 7.49 9.40
N ASN A 172 -31.61 8.57 8.85
CA ASN A 172 -32.05 9.94 9.14
C ASN A 172 -33.26 10.39 8.31
N HIS A 173 -33.66 9.61 7.30
CA HIS A 173 -34.77 9.91 6.40
C HIS A 173 -35.63 8.65 6.16
N PRO A 174 -36.29 8.10 7.20
CA PRO A 174 -36.88 6.76 7.14
C PRO A 174 -38.03 6.59 6.14
N ASN A 175 -38.63 7.69 5.66
CA ASN A 175 -39.69 7.68 4.65
C ASN A 175 -39.16 7.90 3.22
N TYR A 176 -37.88 8.24 3.06
CA TYR A 176 -37.27 8.43 1.75
C TYR A 176 -36.66 7.13 1.25
N TYR A 177 -36.54 7.04 -0.07
CA TYR A 177 -35.90 5.94 -0.74
C TYR A 177 -34.51 6.36 -1.20
N LEU A 178 -33.57 5.44 -1.12
CA LEU A 178 -32.30 5.50 -1.80
C LEU A 178 -32.44 4.69 -3.09
N ASP A 179 -32.09 5.28 -4.23
CA ASP A 179 -31.80 4.57 -5.47
C ASP A 179 -30.28 4.50 -5.62
N TYR A 180 -29.72 3.29 -5.56
CA TYR A 180 -28.28 3.02 -5.52
C TYR A 180 -27.91 1.92 -6.51
N LYS A 181 -26.96 2.22 -7.39
CA LYS A 181 -26.47 1.33 -8.43
C LYS A 181 -24.96 1.21 -8.36
N VAL A 182 -24.48 -0.02 -8.48
CA VAL A 182 -23.05 -0.33 -8.49
C VAL A 182 -22.69 -1.09 -9.74
N THR A 183 -21.74 -0.54 -10.51
CA THR A 183 -21.34 -1.06 -11.82
C THR A 183 -19.84 -1.38 -11.84
N PRO A 184 -19.45 -2.65 -12.00
CA PRO A 184 -18.06 -3.02 -12.20
C PRO A 184 -17.58 -2.65 -13.61
N ILE A 185 -16.43 -1.97 -13.70
CA ILE A 185 -15.84 -1.50 -14.96
C ILE A 185 -14.63 -2.37 -15.30
N TYR A 186 -14.79 -3.24 -16.31
CA TYR A 186 -13.74 -4.10 -16.85
C TYR A 186 -13.06 -3.45 -18.07
N GLN A 187 -11.80 -3.79 -18.34
CA GLN A 187 -11.18 -3.51 -19.64
C GLN A 187 -11.13 -4.78 -20.48
N LYS A 188 -11.80 -4.75 -21.64
CA LYS A 188 -11.81 -5.85 -22.62
C LYS A 188 -12.11 -7.20 -21.95
N ASP A 189 -11.16 -8.13 -22.01
CA ASP A 189 -11.28 -9.50 -21.54
C ASP A 189 -10.87 -9.71 -20.08
N GLU A 190 -10.54 -8.65 -19.35
CA GLU A 190 -10.14 -8.73 -17.94
C GLU A 190 -11.24 -9.35 -17.06
N LEU A 191 -10.86 -10.30 -16.21
CA LEU A 191 -11.77 -10.97 -15.28
C LEU A 191 -11.98 -10.17 -13.98
N ILE A 192 -11.04 -9.28 -13.64
CA ILE A 192 -11.13 -8.41 -12.47
C ILE A 192 -11.55 -7.01 -12.93
N PRO A 193 -12.55 -6.37 -12.31
CA PRO A 193 -12.89 -5.00 -12.66
C PRO A 193 -11.74 -4.07 -12.25
N ARG A 194 -11.37 -3.13 -13.12
CA ARG A 194 -10.37 -2.09 -12.83
C ARG A 194 -10.92 -1.06 -11.87
N LYS A 195 -12.23 -0.79 -11.97
CA LYS A 195 -12.93 0.23 -11.20
C LYS A 195 -14.32 -0.24 -10.84
N ILE A 196 -14.88 0.37 -9.82
CA ILE A 196 -16.29 0.29 -9.46
C ILE A 196 -16.88 1.69 -9.57
N GLU A 197 -18.00 1.81 -10.28
CA GLU A 197 -18.82 3.01 -10.26
C GLU A 197 -19.96 2.82 -9.26
N LEU A 198 -20.10 3.80 -8.37
CA LEU A 198 -21.24 3.97 -7.48
C LEU A 198 -22.10 5.10 -8.04
N GLN A 199 -23.39 4.89 -8.16
CA GLN A 199 -24.37 5.89 -8.56
C GLN A 199 -25.47 5.93 -7.50
N TYR A 200 -25.80 7.10 -6.95
CA TYR A 200 -26.84 7.22 -5.94
C TYR A 200 -27.62 8.53 -5.98
N VAL A 201 -28.89 8.46 -5.59
CA VAL A 201 -29.78 9.61 -5.39
C VAL A 201 -30.86 9.27 -4.38
N GLY A 202 -31.35 10.27 -3.64
CA GLY A 202 -32.51 10.12 -2.77
C GLY A 202 -33.82 10.35 -3.54
N ILE A 203 -34.91 9.78 -3.05
CA ILE A 203 -36.25 9.95 -3.63
C ILE A 203 -37.23 10.16 -2.48
N ASP A 204 -37.98 11.26 -2.50
CA ASP A 204 -39.05 11.48 -1.52
C ASP A 204 -40.30 10.64 -1.82
N GLU A 205 -41.27 10.66 -0.89
CA GLU A 205 -42.53 9.90 -1.00
C GLU A 205 -43.36 10.25 -2.25
N ASN A 206 -43.10 11.39 -2.88
CA ASN A 206 -43.78 11.87 -4.08
C ASN A 206 -42.99 11.57 -5.36
N GLY A 207 -41.85 10.86 -5.27
CA GLY A 207 -40.99 10.54 -6.40
C GLY A 207 -40.08 11.68 -6.85
N LYS A 208 -39.90 12.72 -6.03
CA LYS A 208 -38.96 13.82 -6.33
C LYS A 208 -37.54 13.39 -5.99
N LEU A 209 -36.61 13.63 -6.91
CA LEU A 209 -35.18 13.37 -6.69
C LEU A 209 -34.59 14.35 -5.67
N LEU A 210 -33.79 13.81 -4.75
CA LEU A 210 -33.10 14.49 -3.68
C LEU A 210 -31.60 14.27 -3.83
N GLU A 211 -30.85 15.36 -3.91
CA GLU A 211 -29.39 15.31 -3.94
C GLU A 211 -28.85 14.79 -2.60
N ILE A 212 -27.88 13.87 -2.67
CA ILE A 212 -27.18 13.33 -1.50
C ILE A 212 -25.70 13.77 -1.60
N LYS A 213 -25.19 14.38 -0.53
CA LYS A 213 -23.78 14.79 -0.39
C LYS A 213 -23.12 14.04 0.75
N LEU A 214 -22.10 13.25 0.45
CA LEU A 214 -21.39 12.42 1.43
C LEU A 214 -20.07 13.04 1.89
N GLY A 215 -19.63 14.13 1.24
CA GLY A 215 -18.44 14.89 1.61
C GLY A 215 -17.15 14.33 1.01
N SER A 216 -17.27 13.56 -0.08
CA SER A 216 -16.10 13.07 -0.81
C SER A 216 -15.74 13.98 -1.97
N SER A 217 -14.43 14.20 -2.15
CA SER A 217 -13.90 14.89 -3.33
C SER A 217 -14.10 14.12 -4.65
N ARG A 218 -14.55 12.86 -4.57
CA ARG A 218 -14.79 11.99 -5.73
C ARG A 218 -16.23 12.06 -6.26
N GLU A 219 -17.13 12.74 -5.54
CA GLU A 219 -18.53 12.93 -5.95
C GLU A 219 -18.63 13.82 -7.19
N LYS A 220 -19.39 13.35 -8.18
CA LYS A 220 -19.72 14.12 -9.39
C LYS A 220 -21.20 14.00 -9.68
N ASP A 221 -21.90 15.12 -9.69
CA ASP A 221 -23.32 15.14 -10.00
C ASP A 221 -23.54 15.24 -11.50
N ASP A 222 -24.55 14.53 -11.99
CA ASP A 222 -25.04 14.69 -13.34
C ASP A 222 -26.11 15.81 -13.43
N LYS A 223 -26.72 15.96 -14.61
CA LYS A 223 -27.74 16.99 -14.85
C LYS A 223 -29.07 16.73 -14.11
N TYR A 224 -29.26 15.55 -13.53
CA TYR A 224 -30.43 15.14 -12.75
C TYR A 224 -30.16 15.14 -11.24
N SER A 225 -28.98 15.62 -10.81
CA SER A 225 -28.50 15.55 -9.43
C SER A 225 -28.29 14.12 -8.92
N VAL A 226 -28.07 13.18 -9.83
CA VAL A 226 -27.59 11.84 -9.48
C VAL A 226 -26.09 11.91 -9.27
N THR A 227 -25.63 11.43 -8.11
CA THR A 227 -24.21 11.47 -7.75
C THR A 227 -23.51 10.21 -8.28
N HIS A 228 -22.37 10.39 -8.94
CA HIS A 228 -21.49 9.34 -9.42
C HIS A 228 -20.14 9.39 -8.71
N VAL A 229 -19.62 8.23 -8.33
CA VAL A 229 -18.30 8.05 -7.72
C VAL A 229 -17.60 6.90 -8.44
N ILE A 230 -16.34 7.11 -8.84
CA ILE A 230 -15.52 6.07 -9.45
C ILE A 230 -14.37 5.73 -8.50
N LEU A 231 -14.30 4.44 -8.11
CA LEU A 231 -13.29 3.88 -7.21
C LEU A 231 -12.38 2.92 -7.98
N ASP A 232 -11.08 3.00 -7.76
CA ASP A 232 -10.11 2.13 -8.42
C ASP A 232 -9.91 0.84 -7.60
N ASN A 233 -9.95 -0.32 -8.25
CA ASN A 233 -9.76 -1.63 -7.62
C ASN A 233 -8.27 -1.98 -7.50
N VAL A 234 -7.55 -1.19 -6.69
CA VAL A 234 -6.10 -1.25 -6.55
C VAL A 234 -5.70 -1.55 -5.11
N SER A 235 -4.45 -1.92 -4.90
CA SER A 235 -3.83 -1.99 -3.58
C SER A 235 -2.35 -1.67 -3.71
N ALA A 236 -1.82 -0.76 -2.88
CA ALA A 236 -0.44 -0.30 -3.03
C ALA A 236 0.61 -1.41 -2.80
N ASN A 237 0.25 -2.45 -2.04
CA ASN A 237 1.10 -3.62 -1.79
C ASN A 237 0.98 -4.74 -2.84
N ALA A 238 0.34 -4.50 -3.99
CA ALA A 238 0.12 -5.52 -4.99
C ALA A 238 0.23 -5.02 -6.43
N GLU A 239 0.88 -5.83 -7.27
CA GLU A 239 0.75 -5.77 -8.72
C GLU A 239 -0.29 -6.82 -9.13
N ILE A 240 -1.48 -6.37 -9.55
CA ILE A 240 -2.60 -7.25 -9.90
C ILE A 240 -2.60 -7.47 -11.42
N ASN A 241 -2.67 -8.74 -11.84
CA ASN A 241 -2.97 -9.13 -13.21
C ASN A 241 -4.49 -9.21 -13.37
N TYR A 242 -5.10 -8.15 -13.91
CA TYR A 242 -6.55 -8.07 -14.06
C TYR A 242 -7.11 -9.03 -15.11
N LEU A 243 -6.25 -9.57 -15.99
CA LEU A 243 -6.67 -10.51 -17.02
C LEU A 243 -7.14 -11.84 -16.43
N ASP A 244 -6.40 -12.38 -15.45
CA ASP A 244 -6.68 -13.69 -14.86
C ASP A 244 -6.90 -13.65 -13.33
N GLY A 245 -6.59 -12.54 -12.68
CA GLY A 245 -6.74 -12.30 -11.25
C GLY A 245 -5.56 -12.74 -10.39
N THR A 246 -4.46 -13.21 -10.98
CA THR A 246 -3.21 -13.44 -10.24
C THR A 246 -2.60 -12.13 -9.75
N ALA A 247 -1.76 -12.19 -8.71
CA ALA A 247 -1.10 -10.99 -8.18
C ALA A 247 0.30 -11.29 -7.62
N LYS A 248 1.14 -10.27 -7.57
CA LYS A 248 2.45 -10.29 -6.91
C LYS A 248 2.50 -9.25 -5.81
N ASN A 249 3.08 -9.62 -4.67
CA ASN A 249 3.31 -8.71 -3.56
C ASN A 249 4.45 -7.75 -3.93
N THR A 250 4.23 -6.45 -3.72
CA THR A 250 5.25 -5.41 -3.96
C THR A 250 6.02 -5.04 -2.69
N VAL A 251 5.61 -5.56 -1.53
CA VAL A 251 6.25 -5.33 -0.23
C VAL A 251 7.06 -6.56 0.16
N GLU A 252 8.37 -6.36 0.32
CA GLU A 252 9.27 -7.41 0.83
C GLU A 252 9.05 -7.66 2.32
N ASN A 253 9.41 -8.87 2.77
CA ASN A 253 9.47 -9.20 4.19
C ASN A 253 10.56 -8.36 4.87
N GLU A 254 10.24 -7.73 6.01
CA GLU A 254 11.19 -6.93 6.81
C GLU A 254 12.46 -7.71 7.16
N GLU A 255 12.35 -9.00 7.51
CA GLU A 255 13.51 -9.82 7.86
C GLU A 255 14.42 -10.08 6.65
N GLU A 256 13.85 -10.32 5.48
CA GLU A 256 14.63 -10.54 4.26
C GLU A 256 15.28 -9.24 3.80
N LYS A 257 14.54 -8.13 3.91
CA LYS A 257 15.07 -6.79 3.63
C LYS A 257 16.25 -6.46 4.54
N SER A 258 16.10 -6.68 5.84
CA SER A 258 17.17 -6.45 6.82
C SER A 258 18.41 -7.31 6.57
N LYS A 259 18.21 -8.58 6.15
CA LYS A 259 19.33 -9.47 5.76
C LYS A 259 20.05 -8.96 4.52
N LYS A 260 19.32 -8.58 3.45
CA LYS A 260 19.92 -8.01 2.24
C LYS A 260 20.68 -6.73 2.53
N GLU A 261 20.12 -5.84 3.36
CA GLU A 261 20.77 -4.59 3.76
C GLU A 261 22.05 -4.84 4.57
N ALA A 262 22.03 -5.82 5.49
CA ALA A 262 23.21 -6.23 6.25
C ALA A 262 24.29 -6.85 5.35
N GLU A 263 23.92 -7.71 4.41
CA GLU A 263 24.83 -8.31 3.43
C GLU A 263 25.45 -7.24 2.51
N GLU A 264 24.67 -6.28 2.04
CA GLU A 264 25.17 -5.18 1.21
C GLU A 264 26.12 -4.27 1.99
N LYS A 265 25.81 -3.98 3.26
CA LYS A 265 26.68 -3.20 4.14
C LYS A 265 27.99 -3.93 4.40
N ALA A 266 27.95 -5.23 4.73
CA ALA A 266 29.15 -6.04 4.93
C ALA A 266 30.00 -6.12 3.65
N LYS A 267 29.38 -6.20 2.47
CA LYS A 267 30.09 -6.18 1.18
C LYS A 267 30.81 -4.84 0.95
N LYS A 268 30.16 -3.71 1.23
CA LYS A 268 30.77 -2.38 1.10
C LYS A 268 31.93 -2.19 2.09
N GLU A 269 31.75 -2.62 3.34
CA GLU A 269 32.81 -2.56 4.36
C GLU A 269 34.02 -3.42 3.97
N ALA A 270 33.79 -4.64 3.44
CA ALA A 270 34.86 -5.51 2.96
C ALA A 270 35.60 -4.91 1.74
N GLU A 271 34.88 -4.28 0.81
CA GLU A 271 35.47 -3.60 -0.35
C GLU A 271 36.32 -2.39 0.06
N GLU A 272 35.86 -1.60 1.03
CA GLU A 272 36.62 -0.47 1.57
C GLU A 272 37.88 -0.94 2.33
N GLN A 273 37.77 -2.00 3.12
CA GLN A 273 38.91 -2.58 3.83
C GLN A 273 39.96 -3.14 2.84
N ALA A 274 39.53 -3.88 1.81
CA ALA A 274 40.43 -4.40 0.79
C ALA A 274 41.15 -3.28 0.02
N LYS A 275 40.47 -2.16 -0.22
CA LYS A 275 41.08 -0.97 -0.84
C LYS A 275 42.13 -0.32 0.06
N LYS A 276 41.86 -0.17 1.36
CA LYS A 276 42.84 0.36 2.33
C LYS A 276 44.07 -0.55 2.45
N GLU A 277 43.86 -1.86 2.55
CA GLU A 277 44.97 -2.83 2.59
C GLU A 277 45.83 -2.81 1.31
N ALA A 278 45.20 -2.62 0.14
CA ALA A 278 45.92 -2.48 -1.13
C ALA A 278 46.72 -1.17 -1.21
N GLU A 279 46.16 -0.06 -0.73
CA GLU A 279 46.85 1.24 -0.67
C GLU A 279 48.04 1.20 0.30
N GLU A 280 47.87 0.62 1.50
CA GLU A 280 48.94 0.44 2.48
C GLU A 280 50.07 -0.44 1.94
N LYS A 281 49.73 -1.54 1.25
CA LYS A 281 50.72 -2.43 0.64
C LYS A 281 51.48 -1.73 -0.49
N ALA A 282 50.81 -0.91 -1.29
CA ALA A 282 51.46 -0.12 -2.34
C ALA A 282 52.39 0.96 -1.76
N GLU A 283 51.99 1.62 -0.66
CA GLU A 283 52.83 2.60 0.02
C GLU A 283 54.06 1.95 0.67
N ALA A 284 53.88 0.79 1.32
CA ALA A 284 54.98 0.02 1.89
C ALA A 284 55.97 -0.45 0.82
N GLU A 285 55.48 -0.94 -0.32
CA GLU A 285 56.33 -1.34 -1.45
C GLU A 285 57.10 -0.15 -2.03
N LYS A 286 56.46 1.03 -2.10
CA LYS A 286 57.14 2.26 -2.54
C LYS A 286 58.24 2.68 -1.57
N LYS A 287 57.98 2.66 -0.26
CA LYS A 287 59.00 2.97 0.77
C LYS A 287 60.17 1.99 0.74
N ALA A 288 59.90 0.69 0.56
CA ALA A 288 60.95 -0.32 0.45
C ALA A 288 61.85 -0.10 -0.77
N LYS A 289 61.26 0.26 -1.94
CA LYS A 289 62.03 0.61 -3.14
C LYS A 289 62.88 1.87 -2.94
N GLU A 290 62.33 2.90 -2.29
CA GLU A 290 63.08 4.13 -1.97
C GLU A 290 64.24 3.87 -0.99
N GLU A 291 64.06 2.98 0.00
CA GLU A 291 65.14 2.57 0.90
C GLU A 291 66.22 1.74 0.20
N GLU A 292 65.84 0.79 -0.67
CA GLU A 292 66.80 0.01 -1.46
C GLU A 292 67.63 0.92 -2.39
N GLU A 293 66.99 1.91 -3.03
CA GLU A 293 67.68 2.86 -3.89
C GLU A 293 68.67 3.73 -3.11
N LYS A 294 68.29 4.23 -1.93
CA LYS A 294 69.21 4.97 -1.03
C LYS A 294 70.39 4.10 -0.59
N ALA A 295 70.14 2.83 -0.28
CA ALA A 295 71.21 1.91 0.11
C ALA A 295 72.21 1.70 -1.04
N ARG A 296 71.73 1.52 -2.28
CA ARG A 296 72.60 1.42 -3.47
C ARG A 296 73.42 2.68 -3.71
N GLN A 297 72.82 3.86 -3.57
CA GLN A 297 73.54 5.14 -3.73
C GLN A 297 74.65 5.28 -2.68
N ALA A 298 74.37 4.95 -1.42
CA ALA A 298 75.37 5.00 -0.35
C ALA A 298 76.51 3.97 -0.54
N GLU A 299 76.23 2.83 -1.16
CA GLU A 299 77.23 1.82 -1.51
C GLU A 299 78.12 2.30 -2.67
N GLN A 300 77.54 2.91 -3.71
CA GLN A 300 78.30 3.57 -4.79
C GLN A 300 79.21 4.70 -4.26
N GLU A 301 78.72 5.56 -3.38
CA GLU A 301 79.54 6.63 -2.77
C GLU A 301 80.72 6.07 -1.95
N LYS A 302 80.52 4.91 -1.30
CA LYS A 302 81.61 4.21 -0.58
C LYS A 302 82.65 3.64 -1.54
N GLU A 303 82.23 3.04 -2.66
CA GLU A 303 83.16 2.55 -3.68
C GLU A 303 83.96 3.70 -4.32
N GLU A 304 83.33 4.82 -4.67
CA GLU A 304 84.02 6.00 -5.21
C GLU A 304 85.03 6.60 -4.20
N SER A 305 84.68 6.62 -2.91
CA SER A 305 85.62 7.10 -1.87
C SER A 305 86.80 6.16 -1.65
N GLN A 306 86.65 4.84 -1.83
CA GLN A 306 87.75 3.87 -1.79
C GLN A 306 88.66 3.95 -3.04
N GLU A 307 88.12 4.22 -4.23
CA GLU A 307 88.95 4.50 -5.42
C GLU A 307 89.75 5.82 -5.29
N SER A 308 89.17 6.85 -4.68
CA SER A 308 89.88 8.11 -4.43
C SER A 308 91.06 7.95 -3.46
N ASN A 309 90.94 7.05 -2.47
CA ASN A 309 91.97 6.82 -1.46
C ASN A 309 93.11 5.91 -1.97
N THR A 310 92.86 5.09 -2.99
CA THR A 310 93.90 4.32 -3.67
C THR A 310 94.70 5.16 -4.66
N GLN A 311 94.15 6.24 -5.22
CA GLN A 311 94.93 7.21 -6.01
C GLN A 311 95.90 8.06 -5.16
N ALA A 312 95.58 8.36 -3.89
CA ALA A 312 96.46 9.12 -3.01
C ALA A 312 97.72 8.35 -2.57
N ALA A 313 97.70 7.01 -2.60
CA ALA A 313 98.84 6.16 -2.22
C ALA A 313 99.88 5.96 -3.33
N ASN A 314 99.63 6.47 -4.55
CA ASN A 314 100.45 6.18 -5.73
C ASN A 314 101.39 7.34 -6.13
N SER A 315 101.96 8.05 -5.16
CA SER A 315 102.93 9.13 -5.44
C SER A 315 104.35 8.65 -5.74
N GLY A 316 104.59 7.34 -5.94
CA GLY A 316 105.91 6.79 -6.24
C GLY A 316 107.00 7.10 -5.19
N GLY A 317 106.59 7.43 -3.96
CA GLY A 317 107.48 7.87 -2.88
C GLY A 317 107.94 9.34 -2.97
N TYR A 318 107.38 10.13 -3.89
CA TYR A 318 107.53 11.58 -3.87
C TYR A 318 106.62 12.20 -2.81
N PHE A 319 107.11 13.19 -2.09
CA PHE A 319 106.35 13.91 -1.07
C PHE A 319 106.60 15.43 -1.14
N ARG A 320 105.65 16.23 -0.67
CA ARG A 320 105.80 17.70 -0.56
C ARG A 320 106.21 18.10 0.85
N ASP A 321 107.16 19.02 0.97
CA ASP A 321 107.45 19.65 2.26
C ASP A 321 106.37 20.67 2.64
N SER A 322 106.43 21.18 3.88
CA SER A 322 105.50 22.20 4.39
C SER A 322 105.58 23.54 3.65
N ARG A 323 106.56 23.72 2.76
CA ARG A 323 106.70 24.90 1.88
C ARG A 323 106.25 24.59 0.44
N GLY A 324 105.60 23.45 0.22
CA GLY A 324 105.03 23.03 -1.07
C GLY A 324 106.05 22.54 -2.09
N ARG A 325 107.31 22.29 -1.69
CA ARG A 325 108.36 21.81 -2.61
C ARG A 325 108.35 20.29 -2.67
N TRP A 326 108.49 19.74 -3.87
CA TRP A 326 108.53 18.31 -4.07
C TRP A 326 109.91 17.71 -3.78
N HIS A 327 109.90 16.56 -3.11
CA HIS A 327 111.06 15.75 -2.78
C HIS A 327 110.93 14.35 -3.39
N ARG A 328 112.05 13.81 -3.87
CA ARG A 328 112.22 12.41 -4.26
C ARG A 328 112.19 11.51 -3.00
N PRO A 329 112.01 10.19 -3.15
CA PRO A 329 112.08 9.24 -2.02
C PRO A 329 113.39 9.34 -1.21
N ASN A 330 114.49 9.76 -1.85
CA ASN A 330 115.79 9.96 -1.20
C ASN A 330 115.98 11.34 -0.55
N GLY A 331 114.91 12.12 -0.40
CA GLY A 331 114.87 13.42 0.29
C GLY A 331 115.40 14.62 -0.51
N LYS A 332 116.00 14.41 -1.70
CA LYS A 332 116.45 15.52 -2.57
C LYS A 332 115.26 16.15 -3.30
N PHE A 333 115.39 17.42 -3.68
CA PHE A 333 114.36 18.10 -4.47
C PHE A 333 114.09 17.36 -5.78
N ALA A 334 112.81 17.18 -6.10
CA ALA A 334 112.34 16.71 -7.38
C ALA A 334 112.07 17.90 -8.29
N SER A 335 112.43 17.78 -9.56
CA SER A 335 112.17 18.80 -10.57
C SER A 335 110.73 18.71 -11.08
N LYS A 336 110.23 19.83 -11.64
CA LYS A 336 108.90 19.91 -12.27
C LYS A 336 108.67 18.83 -13.32
N LYS A 337 109.71 18.52 -14.10
CA LYS A 337 109.67 17.48 -15.12
C LYS A 337 109.47 16.09 -14.51
N GLU A 338 110.12 15.80 -13.38
CA GLU A 338 110.01 14.51 -12.69
C GLU A 338 108.63 14.31 -12.05
N ILE A 339 108.05 15.35 -11.46
CA ILE A 339 106.73 15.28 -10.83
C ILE A 339 105.62 15.13 -11.86
N ILE A 340 105.69 15.87 -12.97
CA ILE A 340 104.76 15.70 -14.08
C ILE A 340 104.91 14.30 -14.71
N ALA A 341 106.15 13.81 -14.88
CA ALA A 341 106.39 12.46 -15.38
C ALA A 341 105.86 11.36 -14.45
N ALA A 342 105.81 11.62 -13.13
CA ALA A 342 105.22 10.74 -12.12
C ALA A 342 103.68 10.85 -12.05
N GLY A 343 103.04 11.62 -12.93
CA GLY A 343 101.58 11.83 -12.92
C GLY A 343 101.08 12.70 -11.76
N LEU A 344 101.99 13.37 -11.04
CA LEU A 344 101.69 14.21 -9.89
C LEU A 344 101.56 15.68 -10.31
N THR A 345 100.72 16.41 -9.59
CA THR A 345 100.51 17.84 -9.81
C THR A 345 101.68 18.66 -9.23
N TRP A 346 102.30 19.50 -10.08
CA TRP A 346 103.49 20.28 -9.69
C TRP A 346 103.26 21.24 -8.54
#